data_AF-A0A7K3YE79-F1
#
_entry.id   AF-A0A7K3YE79-F1
#
_cell.length_a   1.000
_cell.length_b   1.000
_cell.length_c   1.000
_cell.angle_alpha   90.00
_cell.angle_beta   90.00
_cell.angle_gamma   90.00
#
_symmetry.space_group_name_H-M   'P 1'
#
loop_
_entity.id
_entity.type
_entity.pdbx_description
1 polymer ?
#
loop_
_entity_poly.entity_id
_entity_poly.type
_entity_poly.pdbx_seq_one_letter_code
_entity_poly.pdbx_strand_id
1 'polypeptide(L)'
;MIAPVTSTSNDAYIALLGRSTWALINTFHAVLHEKGLRPKRVIIVTEEPYAREASIAADAIGIISEEYGFIPVIGMEILPETDFVEAGQTIRSLATDLIQQGLHVAIDITSGRKVTVAGALIAVSVAGLDIRHIYYLAMKNTDDVAKPYMMIPHQIQQIRDIMEDAEVGG
;
A
#
# COMPACT_ATOMS: atom_id res chain seq x y z
N MET A 1 1.90 -10.52 31.53
CA MET A 1 0.86 -10.67 30.48
C MET A 1 0.33 -9.28 30.20
N ILE A 2 0.71 -8.72 29.06
CA ILE A 2 0.16 -7.44 28.58
C ILE A 2 -1.03 -7.83 27.71
N ALA A 3 -2.22 -7.31 28.03
CA ALA A 3 -3.40 -7.55 27.23
C ALA A 3 -3.17 -7.05 25.78
N PRO A 4 -3.64 -7.75 24.74
CA PRO A 4 -3.56 -7.23 23.39
C PRO A 4 -4.45 -6.00 23.33
N VAL A 5 -3.84 -4.82 23.19
CA VAL A 5 -4.57 -3.62 22.80
C VAL A 5 -4.97 -3.85 21.35
N THR A 6 -6.21 -4.30 21.14
CA THR A 6 -6.83 -4.28 19.81
C THR A 6 -7.07 -2.82 19.46
N SER A 7 -6.03 -2.15 18.96
CA SER A 7 -6.20 -1.01 18.08
C SER A 7 -6.90 -1.56 16.84
N THR A 8 -8.23 -1.55 16.83
CA THR A 8 -8.97 -1.79 15.59
C THR A 8 -8.85 -0.52 14.78
N SER A 9 -7.69 -0.31 14.18
CA SER A 9 -7.48 0.81 13.28
C SER A 9 -8.54 0.71 12.18
N ASN A 10 -9.24 1.81 11.92
CA ASN A 10 -10.35 1.81 10.96
C ASN A 10 -9.80 2.12 9.56
N ASP A 11 -8.69 1.48 9.21
CA ASP A 11 -7.93 1.82 8.01
C ASP A 11 -8.11 0.76 6.93
N ALA A 12 -8.07 1.20 5.69
CA ALA A 12 -7.92 0.38 4.50
C ALA A 12 -6.60 0.72 3.80
N TYR A 13 -5.90 -0.30 3.31
CA TYR A 13 -4.63 -0.16 2.63
C TYR A 13 -4.78 -0.61 1.17
N ILE A 14 -4.66 0.32 0.23
CA ILE A 14 -4.64 0.03 -1.20
C ILE A 14 -3.19 -0.07 -1.64
N ALA A 15 -2.75 -1.24 -2.08
CA ALA A 15 -1.38 -1.48 -2.52
C ALA A 15 -1.31 -1.57 -4.04
N LEU A 16 -0.57 -0.67 -4.69
CA LEU A 16 -0.36 -0.71 -6.13
C LEU A 16 0.81 -1.63 -6.45
N LEU A 17 0.53 -2.77 -7.08
CA LEU A 17 1.53 -3.77 -7.45
C LEU A 17 1.90 -3.66 -8.93
N GLY A 18 3.19 -3.45 -9.18
CA GLY A 18 3.81 -3.61 -10.50
C GLY A 18 4.83 -4.75 -10.48
N ARG A 19 6.02 -4.51 -11.05
CA ARG A 19 7.02 -5.55 -11.32
C ARG A 19 7.66 -6.19 -10.08
N SER A 20 7.62 -5.54 -8.92
CA SER A 20 8.35 -5.99 -7.74
C SER A 20 7.41 -6.34 -6.59
N THR A 21 7.14 -7.63 -6.42
CA THR A 21 6.42 -8.14 -5.25
C THR A 21 7.15 -7.79 -3.96
N TRP A 22 8.49 -7.90 -3.94
CA TRP A 22 9.32 -7.56 -2.79
C TRP A 22 9.21 -6.10 -2.37
N ALA A 23 9.12 -5.17 -3.33
CA ALA A 23 8.95 -3.75 -3.01
C ALA A 23 7.65 -3.52 -2.23
N LEU A 24 6.54 -4.13 -2.67
CA LEU A 24 5.25 -4.03 -2.00
C LEU A 24 5.28 -4.69 -0.61
N ILE A 25 5.81 -5.92 -0.51
CA ILE A 25 5.91 -6.65 0.75
C ILE A 25 6.75 -5.87 1.77
N ASN A 26 7.89 -5.32 1.34
CA ASN A 26 8.78 -4.56 2.20
C ASN A 26 8.15 -3.23 2.64
N THR A 27 7.45 -2.52 1.75
CA THR A 27 6.71 -1.31 2.13
C THR A 27 5.62 -1.63 3.14
N PHE A 28 4.84 -2.68 2.91
CA PHE A 28 3.80 -3.09 3.84
C PHE A 28 4.39 -3.41 5.23
N HIS A 29 5.48 -4.18 5.28
CA HIS A 29 6.21 -4.45 6.53
C HIS A 29 6.68 -3.14 7.19
N ALA A 30 7.32 -2.23 6.45
CA ALA A 30 7.79 -0.95 6.96
C ALA A 30 6.65 -0.10 7.54
N VAL A 31 5.49 -0.07 6.89
CA VAL A 31 4.29 0.64 7.37
C VAL A 31 3.80 0.04 8.69
N LEU A 32 3.72 -1.29 8.80
CA LEU A 32 3.32 -1.93 10.06
C LEU A 32 4.33 -1.68 11.19
N HIS A 33 5.63 -1.69 10.86
CA HIS A 33 6.73 -1.53 11.80
C HIS A 33 6.89 -0.08 12.30
N GLU A 34 7.04 0.87 11.36
CA GLU A 34 7.43 2.25 11.66
C GLU A 34 6.22 3.18 11.82
N LYS A 35 5.14 2.96 11.06
CA LYS A 35 3.93 3.81 11.08
C LYS A 35 2.82 3.25 11.97
N GLY A 36 2.90 1.97 12.33
CA GLY A 36 1.96 1.34 13.26
C GLY A 36 0.55 1.11 12.71
N LEU A 37 0.34 1.25 11.39
CA LEU A 37 -0.95 0.99 10.75
C LEU A 37 -1.36 -0.48 10.95
N ARG A 38 -2.65 -0.77 11.13
CA ARG A 38 -3.19 -2.14 11.28
C ARG A 38 -4.49 -2.31 10.48
N PRO A 39 -4.42 -2.25 9.14
CA PRO A 39 -5.59 -2.10 8.30
C PRO A 39 -6.58 -3.27 8.46
N LYS A 40 -7.89 -2.97 8.44
CA LYS A 40 -8.96 -3.98 8.40
C LYS A 40 -9.08 -4.61 7.02
N ARG A 41 -8.78 -3.84 5.98
CA ARG A 41 -8.84 -4.27 4.58
C ARG A 41 -7.55 -3.93 3.88
N VAL A 42 -7.04 -4.89 3.12
CA VAL A 42 -5.93 -4.69 2.20
C VAL A 42 -6.42 -5.05 0.80
N ILE A 43 -6.25 -4.15 -0.16
CA ILE A 43 -6.63 -4.40 -1.55
C ILE A 43 -5.39 -4.22 -2.41
N ILE A 44 -4.97 -5.29 -3.06
CA ILE A 44 -3.86 -5.27 -4.01
C ILE A 44 -4.43 -4.98 -5.39
N VAL A 45 -4.07 -3.83 -5.95
CA VAL A 45 -4.45 -3.45 -7.31
C VAL A 45 -3.25 -3.72 -8.22
N THR A 46 -3.46 -4.52 -9.26
CA THR A 46 -2.40 -4.89 -10.20
C THR A 46 -2.92 -4.94 -11.63
N GLU A 47 -2.01 -5.06 -12.59
CA GLU A 47 -2.35 -5.26 -14.00
C GLU A 47 -2.23 -6.76 -14.36
N GLU A 48 -2.96 -7.21 -15.38
CA GLU A 48 -2.97 -8.60 -15.87
C GLU A 48 -1.58 -9.29 -15.93
N PRO A 49 -0.50 -8.64 -16.42
CA PRO A 49 0.82 -9.28 -16.47
C PRO A 49 1.40 -9.66 -15.11
N TYR A 50 0.90 -9.08 -14.03
CA TYR A 50 1.38 -9.27 -12.65
C TYR A 50 0.34 -9.94 -11.73
N ALA A 51 -0.72 -10.51 -12.30
CA ALA A 51 -1.80 -11.15 -11.53
C ALA A 51 -1.30 -12.30 -10.63
N ARG A 52 -0.28 -13.04 -11.08
CA ARG A 52 0.33 -14.10 -10.28
C ARG A 52 1.07 -13.53 -9.06
N GLU A 53 1.77 -12.43 -9.25
CA GLU A 53 2.52 -11.72 -8.22
C GLU A 53 1.57 -11.17 -7.15
N ALA A 54 0.34 -10.79 -7.51
CA ALA A 54 -0.66 -10.35 -6.54
C ALA A 54 -1.04 -11.44 -5.54
N SER A 55 -1.18 -12.69 -5.98
CA SER A 55 -1.45 -13.81 -5.07
C SER A 55 -0.29 -14.04 -4.09
N ILE A 56 0.95 -13.96 -4.57
CA ILE A 56 2.15 -14.10 -3.73
C ILE A 56 2.23 -12.96 -2.70
N ALA A 57 1.92 -11.73 -3.12
CA ALA A 57 1.85 -10.59 -2.22
C ALA A 57 0.74 -10.75 -1.18
N ALA A 58 -0.44 -11.25 -1.57
CA ALA A 58 -1.55 -11.48 -0.65
C ALA A 58 -1.17 -12.48 0.46
N ASP A 59 -0.55 -13.60 0.11
CA ASP A 59 -0.09 -14.61 1.08
C ASP A 59 0.95 -14.00 2.03
N ALA A 60 1.93 -13.26 1.50
CA ALA A 60 2.96 -12.62 2.30
C ALA A 60 2.37 -11.55 3.25
N ILE A 61 1.41 -10.75 2.79
CA ILE A 61 0.69 -9.77 3.62
C ILE A 61 -0.04 -10.47 4.76
N GLY A 62 -0.68 -11.61 4.50
CA GLY A 62 -1.34 -12.41 5.53
C GLY A 62 -0.36 -12.84 6.62
N ILE A 63 0.77 -13.44 6.23
CA ILE A 63 1.82 -13.90 7.15
C ILE A 63 2.37 -12.75 8.00
N ILE A 64 2.72 -11.62 7.37
CA ILE A 64 3.26 -10.45 8.09
C ILE A 64 2.18 -9.90 9.04
N SER A 65 0.93 -9.77 8.59
CA SER A 65 -0.13 -9.24 9.45
C SER A 65 -0.33 -10.08 10.72
N GLU A 66 -0.30 -11.42 10.58
CA GLU A 66 -0.39 -12.35 11.71
C GLU A 66 0.76 -12.16 12.72
N GLU A 67 2.00 -11.97 12.24
CA GLU A 67 3.16 -11.67 13.09
C GLU A 67 2.96 -10.38 13.89
N TYR A 68 2.28 -9.40 13.30
CA TYR A 68 1.91 -8.13 13.94
C TYR A 68 0.60 -8.17 14.74
N GLY A 69 -0.01 -9.36 14.88
CA GLY A 69 -1.13 -9.62 15.77
C GLY A 69 -2.51 -9.24 15.21
N PHE A 70 -2.69 -9.17 13.89
CA PHE A 70 -3.97 -8.87 13.26
C PHE A 70 -4.19 -9.63 11.95
N ILE A 71 -5.45 -9.73 11.49
CA ILE A 71 -5.82 -10.48 10.29
C ILE A 71 -6.71 -9.59 9.41
N PRO A 72 -6.17 -8.94 8.35
CA PRO A 72 -6.95 -8.14 7.44
C PRO A 72 -7.78 -9.00 6.48
N VAL A 73 -8.88 -8.46 5.97
CA VAL A 73 -9.52 -9.00 4.77
C VAL A 73 -8.71 -8.56 3.56
N ILE A 74 -8.12 -9.52 2.84
CA ILE A 74 -7.27 -9.25 1.68
C ILE A 74 -8.07 -9.50 0.40
N GLY A 75 -8.11 -8.49 -0.47
CA GLY A 75 -8.71 -8.55 -1.81
C GLY A 75 -7.69 -8.23 -2.89
N MET A 76 -8.03 -8.59 -4.13
CA MET A 76 -7.22 -8.30 -5.31
C MET A 76 -8.11 -7.75 -6.42
N GLU A 77 -7.65 -6.69 -7.08
CA GLU A 77 -8.26 -6.11 -8.27
C GLU A 77 -7.25 -6.20 -9.42
N ILE A 78 -7.64 -6.87 -10.51
CA ILE A 78 -6.79 -7.08 -11.69
C ILE A 78 -7.32 -6.20 -12.81
N LEU A 79 -6.48 -5.28 -13.27
CA LEU A 79 -6.76 -4.32 -14.32
C LEU A 79 -6.23 -4.79 -15.67
N PRO A 80 -6.91 -4.46 -16.78
CA PRO A 80 -6.35 -4.64 -18.12
C PRO A 80 -5.01 -3.91 -18.28
N GLU A 81 -4.09 -4.48 -19.06
CA GLU A 81 -2.83 -3.81 -19.34
C GLU A 81 -3.06 -2.55 -20.21
N THR A 82 -2.34 -1.46 -19.93
CA THR A 82 -2.26 -0.21 -20.73
C THR A 82 -3.36 0.84 -20.56
N ASP A 83 -4.41 0.63 -19.78
CA ASP A 83 -5.42 1.67 -19.51
C ASP A 83 -5.19 2.38 -18.16
N PHE A 84 -4.35 3.42 -18.17
CA PHE A 84 -4.09 4.22 -16.96
C PHE A 84 -5.28 5.08 -16.52
N VAL A 85 -6.22 5.37 -17.42
CA VAL A 85 -7.43 6.13 -17.09
C VAL A 85 -8.38 5.22 -16.32
N GLU A 86 -8.59 4.00 -16.80
CA GLU A 86 -9.37 2.96 -16.13
C GLU A 86 -8.75 2.61 -14.77
N ALA A 87 -7.41 2.50 -14.68
CA ALA A 87 -6.74 2.28 -13.42
C ALA A 87 -7.02 3.39 -12.40
N GLY A 88 -6.93 4.65 -12.83
CA GLY A 88 -7.27 5.79 -11.98
C GLY A 88 -8.74 5.79 -11.54
N GLN A 89 -9.66 5.47 -12.45
CA GLN A 89 -11.09 5.36 -12.14
C GLN A 89 -11.38 4.22 -11.15
N THR A 90 -10.74 3.07 -11.31
CA THR A 90 -10.90 1.91 -10.44
C THR A 90 -10.39 2.23 -9.04
N ILE A 91 -9.20 2.81 -8.92
CA ILE A 91 -8.64 3.20 -7.62
C ILE A 91 -9.49 4.28 -6.95
N ARG A 92 -10.00 5.25 -7.72
CA ARG A 92 -10.96 6.24 -7.20
C ARG A 92 -12.23 5.58 -6.69
N SER A 93 -12.83 4.65 -7.44
CA SER A 93 -14.04 3.94 -7.02
C SER A 93 -13.79 3.15 -5.74
N LEU A 94 -12.70 2.37 -5.71
CA LEU A 94 -12.31 1.58 -4.57
C LEU A 94 -12.09 2.44 -3.31
N ALA A 95 -11.35 3.55 -3.44
CA ALA A 95 -11.15 4.48 -2.33
C ALA A 95 -12.47 5.09 -1.86
N THR A 96 -13.35 5.48 -2.80
CA THR A 96 -14.69 6.01 -2.48
C THR A 96 -15.51 5.00 -1.68
N ASP A 97 -15.54 3.74 -2.11
CA ASP A 97 -16.33 2.68 -1.46
C ASP A 97 -15.81 2.38 -0.06
N LEU A 98 -14.49 2.39 0.14
CA LEU A 98 -13.86 2.19 1.45
C LEU A 98 -14.16 3.36 2.40
N ILE A 99 -14.08 4.60 1.90
CA ILE A 99 -14.43 5.80 2.67
C ILE A 99 -15.92 5.78 3.05
N GLN A 100 -16.81 5.37 2.15
CA GLN A 100 -18.24 5.23 2.45
C GLN A 100 -18.54 4.14 3.47
N GLN A 101 -17.68 3.13 3.59
CA GLN A 101 -17.70 2.13 4.67
C GLN A 101 -17.14 2.68 6.00
N GLY A 102 -16.72 3.94 6.02
CA GLY A 102 -16.17 4.63 7.18
C GLY A 102 -14.68 4.38 7.41
N LEU A 103 -13.96 3.79 6.44
CA LEU A 103 -12.53 3.47 6.56
C LEU A 103 -11.66 4.66 6.14
N HIS A 104 -10.58 4.90 6.86
CA HIS A 104 -9.53 5.82 6.44
C HIS A 104 -8.61 5.13 5.42
N VAL A 105 -8.36 5.76 4.28
CA VAL A 105 -7.63 5.11 3.19
C VAL A 105 -6.16 5.52 3.21
N ALA A 106 -5.28 4.51 3.15
CA ALA A 106 -3.87 4.63 2.83
C ALA A 106 -3.60 4.03 1.45
N ILE A 107 -2.72 4.65 0.67
CA ILE A 107 -2.30 4.15 -0.65
C ILE A 107 -0.79 3.92 -0.66
N ASP A 108 -0.35 2.72 -1.03
CA ASP A 108 1.05 2.39 -1.26
C ASP A 108 1.36 2.40 -2.75
N ILE A 109 2.27 3.29 -3.13
CA ILE A 109 2.64 3.54 -4.52
C ILE A 109 4.00 2.93 -4.90
N THR A 110 4.66 2.21 -3.98
CA THR A 110 6.07 1.82 -4.10
C THR A 110 6.35 0.92 -5.31
N SER A 111 5.53 -0.12 -5.49
CA SER A 111 5.73 -1.10 -6.57
C SER A 111 4.99 -0.73 -7.85
N GLY A 112 4.03 0.19 -7.75
CA GLY A 112 3.15 0.57 -8.85
C GLY A 112 3.90 1.10 -10.07
N ARG A 113 3.39 0.81 -11.27
CA ARG A 113 3.88 1.45 -12.49
C ARG A 113 3.64 2.96 -12.40
N LYS A 114 4.64 3.76 -12.80
CA LYS A 114 4.60 5.23 -12.69
C LYS A 114 3.33 5.87 -13.26
N VAL A 115 2.88 5.40 -14.43
CA VAL A 115 1.69 5.95 -15.10
C VAL A 115 0.42 5.61 -14.31
N THR A 116 0.31 4.37 -13.83
CA THR A 116 -0.79 3.88 -12.99
C THR A 116 -0.84 4.64 -11.66
N VAL A 117 0.31 4.86 -11.01
CA VAL A 117 0.44 5.68 -9.80
C VAL A 117 -0.03 7.11 -10.06
N ALA A 118 0.47 7.75 -11.13
CA ALA A 118 0.07 9.12 -11.46
C ALA A 118 -1.43 9.22 -11.73
N GLY A 119 -2.00 8.30 -12.52
CA GLY A 119 -3.43 8.24 -12.80
C GLY A 119 -4.27 8.07 -11.53
N ALA A 120 -3.85 7.19 -10.63
CA ALA A 120 -4.47 6.97 -9.32
C ALA A 120 -4.50 8.25 -8.48
N LEU A 121 -3.35 8.88 -8.28
CA LEU A 121 -3.21 10.07 -7.45
C LEU A 121 -3.98 11.26 -8.01
N ILE A 122 -3.95 11.46 -9.33
CA ILE A 122 -4.76 12.50 -9.99
C ILE A 122 -6.26 12.21 -9.80
N ALA A 123 -6.69 10.96 -10.00
CA ALA A 123 -8.10 10.61 -9.92
C ALA A 123 -8.70 10.79 -8.52
N VAL A 124 -7.95 10.42 -7.46
CA VAL A 124 -8.39 10.64 -6.07
C VAL A 124 -8.35 12.12 -5.68
N SER A 125 -7.33 12.86 -6.14
CA SER A 125 -7.18 14.29 -5.87
C SER A 125 -8.27 15.13 -6.54
N VAL A 126 -8.54 14.91 -7.83
CA VAL A 126 -9.61 15.61 -8.57
C VAL A 126 -10.99 15.32 -7.99
N ALA A 127 -11.19 14.13 -7.44
CA ALA A 127 -12.43 13.76 -6.76
C ALA A 127 -12.55 14.32 -5.34
N GLY A 128 -11.50 14.96 -4.80
CA GLY A 128 -11.50 15.52 -3.45
C GLY A 128 -11.64 14.45 -2.37
N LEU A 129 -11.12 13.24 -2.60
CA LEU A 129 -11.20 12.16 -1.61
C LEU A 129 -10.25 12.43 -0.44
N ASP A 130 -10.70 12.12 0.77
CA ASP A 130 -9.89 12.18 1.99
C ASP A 130 -8.97 10.95 2.08
N ILE A 131 -7.83 11.04 1.39
CA ILE A 131 -6.77 10.03 1.47
C ILE A 131 -5.83 10.43 2.61
N ARG A 132 -5.80 9.61 3.66
CA ARG A 132 -5.07 9.93 4.89
C ARG A 132 -3.56 9.78 4.73
N HIS A 133 -3.14 8.75 4.00
CA HIS A 133 -1.73 8.38 3.87
C HIS A 133 -1.41 8.00 2.43
N ILE A 134 -0.24 8.43 1.94
CA ILE A 134 0.33 7.94 0.67
C ILE A 134 1.75 7.48 0.96
N TYR A 135 1.94 6.17 1.01
CA TYR A 135 3.20 5.55 1.38
C TYR A 135 4.11 5.26 0.19
N TYR A 136 5.40 5.51 0.40
CA TYR A 136 6.47 5.16 -0.54
C TYR A 136 7.71 4.73 0.23
N LEU A 137 8.18 3.49 0.02
CA LEU A 137 9.47 3.05 0.57
C LEU A 137 10.60 3.53 -0.34
N ALA A 138 11.27 4.60 0.08
CA ALA A 138 12.42 5.15 -0.62
C ALA A 138 13.66 4.29 -0.37
N MET A 139 14.29 3.84 -1.45
CA MET A 139 15.55 3.08 -1.42
C MET A 139 16.67 3.89 -2.05
N LYS A 140 17.83 4.00 -1.39
CA LYS A 140 18.99 4.74 -1.92
C LYS A 140 19.73 3.97 -3.03
N ASN A 141 19.61 2.65 -3.05
CA ASN A 141 20.19 1.77 -4.08
C ASN A 141 19.28 0.54 -4.31
N THR A 142 19.53 -0.17 -5.40
CA THR A 142 18.70 -1.33 -5.81
C THR A 142 19.32 -2.68 -5.46
N ASP A 143 20.51 -2.73 -4.88
CA ASP A 143 21.23 -3.99 -4.67
C ASP A 143 20.57 -4.87 -3.61
N ASP A 144 19.82 -4.26 -2.68
CA ASP A 144 19.19 -4.94 -1.53
C ASP A 144 17.67 -5.06 -1.65
N VAL A 145 17.05 -4.66 -2.77
CA VAL A 145 15.57 -4.61 -2.92
C VAL A 145 14.87 -5.97 -2.87
N ALA A 146 15.61 -7.07 -3.05
CA ALA A 146 15.09 -8.43 -2.95
C ALA A 146 15.32 -9.08 -1.57
N LYS A 147 15.87 -8.32 -0.60
CA LYS A 147 15.99 -8.79 0.79
C LYS A 147 14.71 -8.47 1.57
N PRO A 148 14.32 -9.30 2.56
CA PRO A 148 13.28 -8.94 3.51
C PRO A 148 13.59 -7.61 4.22
N TYR A 149 12.56 -6.80 4.49
CA TYR A 149 12.68 -5.45 5.08
C TYR A 149 13.64 -5.36 6.28
N MET A 150 13.54 -6.29 7.24
CA MET A 150 14.40 -6.31 8.45
C MET A 150 15.88 -6.59 8.16
N MET A 151 16.21 -7.07 6.96
CA MET A 151 17.58 -7.34 6.50
C MET A 151 18.12 -6.21 5.62
N ILE A 152 17.30 -5.23 5.22
CA ILE A 152 17.73 -4.07 4.47
C ILE A 152 18.34 -3.06 5.45
N PRO A 153 19.60 -2.61 5.24
CA PRO A 153 20.21 -1.63 6.12
C PRO A 153 19.38 -0.36 6.24
N HIS A 154 19.07 0.06 7.47
CA HIS A 154 18.25 1.26 7.74
C HIS A 154 18.82 2.54 7.10
N GLN A 155 20.12 2.61 6.85
CA GLN A 155 20.74 3.78 6.23
C GLN A 155 20.35 3.96 4.75
N ILE A 156 19.85 2.92 4.09
CA ILE A 156 19.52 2.91 2.66
C ILE A 156 18.02 2.82 2.38
N GLN A 157 17.18 2.65 3.41
CA GLN A 157 15.73 2.61 3.28
C GLN A 157 15.05 3.66 4.17
N GLN A 158 13.94 4.22 3.68
CA GLN A 158 13.12 5.13 4.46
C GLN A 158 11.67 5.05 4.00
N ILE A 159 10.75 4.66 4.89
CA ILE A 159 9.33 4.78 4.61
C ILE A 159 8.92 6.27 4.67
N ARG A 160 8.31 6.74 3.59
CA ARG A 160 7.79 8.10 3.46
C ARG A 160 6.28 8.06 3.50
N ASP A 161 5.70 9.09 4.07
CA ASP A 161 4.29 9.42 3.91
C ASP A 161 4.19 10.78 3.24
N ILE A 162 3.73 10.79 2.00
CA ILE A 162 3.71 11.98 1.15
C ILE A 162 2.68 12.98 1.68
N MET A 163 1.60 12.51 2.31
CA MET A 163 0.60 13.40 2.91
C MET A 163 1.20 14.13 4.13
N GLU A 164 1.83 13.39 5.04
CA GLU A 164 2.53 13.98 6.21
C GLU A 164 3.67 14.92 5.77
N ASP A 165 4.48 14.51 4.79
CA ASP A 165 5.61 15.30 4.29
C ASP A 165 5.13 16.62 3.64
N ALA A 166 3.95 16.66 3.04
CA ALA A 166 3.38 17.85 2.42
C ALA A 166 2.85 18.87 3.45
N GLU A 167 2.32 18.41 4.59
CA GLU A 167 1.84 19.30 5.67
C GLU A 167 2.99 19.99 6.40
N VAL A 168 4.14 19.33 6.54
CA VAL A 168 5.33 19.91 7.21
C VAL A 168 6.05 20.95 6.32
N GLY A 169 5.85 20.87 4.99
CA GLY A 169 6.48 21.74 4.01
C GLY A 169 5.68 22.98 3.60
N GLY A 170 4.44 23.13 4.07
CA GLY A 170 3.55 24.27 3.79
C GLY A 170 3.49 25.29 4.92
#